data_AF-A0A970IER8-F1
#
_entry.id   AF-A0A970IER8-F1
#
_cell.length_a   1.000
_cell.length_b   1.000
_cell.length_c   1.000
_cell.angle_alpha   90.00
_cell.angle_beta   90.00
_cell.angle_gamma   90.00
#
_symmetry.space_group_name_H-M   'P 1'
#
loop_
_entity.id
_entity.type
_entity.pdbx_description
1 polymer ?
#
loop_
_entity_poly.entity_id
_entity_poly.type
_entity_poly.pdbx_seq_one_letter_code
_entity_poly.pdbx_strand_id
1 'polypeptide(L)'
;AEPDPFNDLSGKDVLRKALIIARECGVDIEENQVALTPFLPGHWPDEEHFRRLYADSNRNGARLRFVARMEGTQVSASLEQVLQGHPFYDLTGTDNAVVLYSRLYPNGMRIAGAGAGAEQTASGLINDILQSI
;
A
#
# COMPACT_ATOMS: atom_id res chain seq x y z
N ALA A 1 9.47 -9.72 7.92
CA ALA A 1 8.41 -9.67 8.92
C ALA A 1 9.01 -9.11 10.18
N GLU A 2 8.38 -8.10 10.76
CA GLU A 2 8.78 -7.58 12.05
C GLU A 2 8.55 -8.63 13.16
N PRO A 3 9.23 -8.51 14.32
CA PRO A 3 9.01 -9.41 15.46
C PRO A 3 7.56 -9.43 15.95
N ASP A 4 6.86 -8.30 15.81
CA ASP A 4 5.42 -8.18 16.08
C ASP A 4 4.64 -8.00 14.74
N PRO A 5 3.87 -9.00 14.30
CA PRO A 5 3.07 -8.92 13.08
C PRO A 5 2.03 -7.79 13.08
N PHE A 6 1.65 -7.28 14.26
CA PHE A 6 0.74 -6.14 14.37
C PHE A 6 1.28 -4.92 13.63
N ASN A 7 2.60 -4.66 13.69
CA ASN A 7 3.18 -3.48 13.06
C ASN A 7 3.04 -3.53 11.54
N ASP A 8 3.31 -4.69 10.93
CA ASP A 8 3.12 -4.93 9.50
C ASP A 8 1.63 -4.83 9.12
N LEU A 9 0.74 -5.39 9.94
CA LEU A 9 -0.71 -5.46 9.66
C LEU A 9 -1.50 -4.23 10.09
N SER A 10 -0.90 -3.30 10.83
CA SER A 10 -1.55 -2.06 11.25
C SER A 10 -1.88 -1.14 10.07
N GLY A 11 -1.25 -1.36 8.91
CA GLY A 11 -1.38 -0.51 7.73
C GLY A 11 -0.60 0.80 7.83
N LYS A 12 0.13 1.04 8.93
CA LYS A 12 0.86 2.29 9.17
C LYS A 12 1.96 2.55 8.13
N ASP A 13 2.66 1.53 7.66
CA ASP A 13 3.68 1.69 6.62
C ASP A 13 3.07 2.25 5.32
N VAL A 14 1.98 1.66 4.87
CA VAL A 14 1.24 2.12 3.69
C VAL A 14 0.67 3.52 3.90
N LEU A 15 0.14 3.81 5.09
CA LEU A 15 -0.36 5.14 5.44
C LEU A 15 0.74 6.20 5.34
N ARG A 16 1.93 5.94 5.92
CA ARG A 16 3.06 6.88 5.89
C ARG A 16 3.54 7.13 4.47
N LYS A 17 3.62 6.08 3.65
CA LYS A 17 3.97 6.19 2.22
C LYS A 17 2.95 7.04 1.47
N ALA A 18 1.65 6.83 1.73
CA ALA A 18 0.58 7.63 1.13
C ALA A 18 0.65 9.11 1.54
N LEU A 19 0.96 9.38 2.81
CA LEU A 19 1.13 10.74 3.34
C LEU A 19 2.27 11.48 2.65
N ILE A 20 3.42 10.81 2.46
CA ILE A 20 4.55 11.37 1.71
C ILE A 20 4.13 11.68 0.28
N ILE A 21 3.54 10.71 -0.43
CA ILE A 21 3.11 10.90 -1.83
C ILE A 21 2.11 12.06 -1.96
N ALA A 22 1.15 12.18 -1.03
CA ALA A 22 0.18 13.27 -1.04
C ALA A 22 0.84 14.65 -0.88
N ARG A 23 1.81 14.76 0.02
CA ARG A 23 2.59 15.99 0.24
C ARG A 23 3.45 16.34 -0.97
N GLU A 24 4.09 15.36 -1.61
CA GLU A 24 4.82 15.54 -2.87
C GLU A 24 3.89 15.99 -4.02
N CYS A 25 2.59 15.67 -3.94
CA CYS A 25 1.57 16.15 -4.87
C CYS A 25 0.99 17.53 -4.51
N GLY A 26 1.54 18.21 -3.49
CA GLY A 26 1.13 19.53 -3.04
C GLY A 26 -0.10 19.54 -2.13
N VAL A 27 -0.49 18.39 -1.56
CA VAL A 27 -1.59 18.29 -0.60
C VAL A 27 -1.06 18.46 0.82
N ASP A 28 -1.49 19.52 1.51
CA ASP A 28 -1.21 19.71 2.94
C ASP A 28 -2.16 18.83 3.76
N ILE A 29 -1.65 17.69 4.23
CA ILE A 29 -2.42 16.67 4.93
C ILE A 29 -1.60 16.10 6.10
N GLU A 30 -2.28 15.80 7.19
CA GLU A 30 -1.77 15.12 8.38
C GLU A 30 -2.32 13.69 8.50
N GLU A 31 -1.62 12.85 9.26
CA GLU A 31 -1.95 11.42 9.43
C GLU A 31 -3.40 11.20 9.91
N ASN A 32 -3.91 12.06 10.81
CA ASN A 32 -5.28 11.96 11.32
C ASN A 32 -6.37 12.36 10.31
N GLN A 33 -5.99 12.93 9.16
CA GLN A 33 -6.89 13.28 8.06
C GLN A 33 -6.98 12.16 7.01
N VAL A 34 -6.12 11.14 7.10
CA VAL A 34 -6.21 9.96 6.23
C VAL A 34 -7.36 9.08 6.69
N ALA A 35 -8.29 8.79 5.77
CA ALA A 35 -9.39 7.87 6.03
C ALA A 35 -8.88 6.41 6.08
N LEU A 36 -8.45 5.97 7.25
CA LEU A 36 -7.99 4.61 7.50
C LEU A 36 -9.19 3.73 7.90
N THR A 37 -9.43 2.66 7.15
CA THR A 37 -10.34 1.59 7.54
C THR A 37 -9.54 0.47 8.20
N PRO A 38 -9.60 0.31 9.54
CA PRO A 38 -8.91 -0.77 10.21
C PRO A 38 -9.48 -2.12 9.75
N PHE A 39 -8.61 -3.07 9.43
CA PHE A 39 -9.02 -4.46 9.15
C PHE A 39 -8.62 -5.42 10.28
N LEU A 40 -7.85 -4.93 11.26
CA LEU A 40 -7.51 -5.69 12.43
C LEU A 40 -8.75 -5.86 13.34
N PRO A 41 -9.02 -7.07 13.83
CA PRO A 41 -10.13 -7.33 14.74
C PRO A 41 -9.88 -6.67 16.11
N GLY A 42 -10.95 -6.37 16.85
CA GLY A 42 -10.85 -5.75 18.17
C GLY A 42 -10.12 -6.61 19.21
N HIS A 43 -10.13 -7.93 19.03
CA HIS A 43 -9.30 -8.89 19.77
C HIS A 43 -8.21 -9.41 18.84
N TRP A 44 -6.94 -9.25 19.22
CA TRP A 44 -5.79 -9.68 18.43
C TRP A 44 -4.83 -10.51 19.29
N PRO A 45 -4.29 -11.63 18.78
CA PRO A 45 -4.57 -12.22 17.46
C PRO A 45 -5.92 -12.94 17.36
N ASP A 46 -6.55 -12.92 16.18
CA ASP A 46 -7.77 -13.70 15.87
C ASP A 46 -7.61 -14.36 14.49
N GLU A 47 -7.22 -15.63 14.50
CA GLU A 47 -6.97 -16.41 13.29
C GLU A 47 -8.26 -16.68 12.48
N GLU A 48 -9.41 -16.81 13.14
CA GLU A 48 -10.68 -17.10 12.49
C GLU A 48 -11.17 -15.91 11.65
N HIS A 49 -10.94 -14.70 12.12
CA HIS A 49 -11.14 -13.47 11.34
C HIS A 49 -10.35 -13.49 10.03
N PHE A 50 -9.05 -13.75 10.06
CA PHE A 50 -8.22 -13.77 8.84
C PHE A 50 -8.55 -14.92 7.91
N ARG A 51 -8.88 -16.10 8.45
CA ARG A 51 -9.35 -17.23 7.64
C ARG A 51 -10.65 -16.89 6.91
N ARG A 52 -11.59 -16.20 7.56
CA ARG A 52 -12.83 -15.73 6.92
C ARG A 52 -12.54 -14.73 5.80
N LEU A 53 -11.72 -13.70 6.06
CA LEU A 53 -11.32 -12.74 5.02
C LEU A 53 -10.70 -13.42 3.80
N TYR A 54 -9.79 -14.37 4.02
CA TYR A 54 -9.12 -15.11 2.95
C TYR A 54 -10.07 -16.04 2.19
N ALA A 55 -10.95 -16.75 2.91
CA ALA A 55 -11.96 -17.60 2.29
C ALA A 55 -12.93 -16.77 1.43
N ASP A 56 -13.34 -15.61 1.93
CA ASP A 56 -14.25 -14.70 1.23
C ASP A 56 -13.62 -14.14 -0.04
N SER A 57 -12.35 -13.70 0.01
CA SER A 57 -11.64 -13.25 -1.19
C SER A 57 -11.50 -14.36 -2.23
N ASN A 58 -11.17 -15.58 -1.79
CA ASN A 58 -11.02 -16.71 -2.69
C ASN A 58 -12.34 -17.11 -3.35
N ARG A 59 -13.46 -17.08 -2.62
CA ARG A 59 -14.79 -17.34 -3.22
C ARG A 59 -15.13 -16.32 -4.31
N ASN A 60 -14.65 -15.09 -4.17
CA ASN A 60 -14.86 -14.03 -5.15
C ASN A 60 -13.81 -14.02 -6.29
N GLY A 61 -12.85 -14.95 -6.30
CA GLY A 61 -11.74 -14.91 -7.26
C GLY A 61 -10.86 -13.67 -7.11
N ALA A 62 -10.84 -13.10 -5.89
CA ALA A 62 -10.12 -11.88 -5.56
C ALA A 62 -8.89 -12.17 -4.68
N ARG A 63 -7.98 -11.21 -4.63
CA ARG A 63 -6.83 -11.20 -3.71
C ARG A 63 -6.98 -10.05 -2.73
N LEU A 64 -6.60 -10.28 -1.48
CA LEU A 64 -6.55 -9.21 -0.48
C LEU A 64 -5.31 -8.34 -0.69
N ARG A 65 -5.49 -7.03 -0.70
CA ARG A 65 -4.42 -6.03 -0.81
C ARG A 65 -4.72 -4.89 0.15
N PHE A 66 -3.73 -4.44 0.90
CA PHE A 66 -3.85 -3.20 1.66
C PHE A 66 -3.46 -2.04 0.75
N VAL A 67 -4.43 -1.20 0.40
CA VAL A 67 -4.30 -0.18 -0.64
C VAL A 67 -4.52 1.20 -0.04
N ALA A 68 -3.61 2.12 -0.34
CA ALA A 68 -3.87 3.55 -0.19
C ALA A 68 -4.29 4.16 -1.53
N ARG A 69 -5.31 5.02 -1.49
CA ARG A 69 -5.83 5.74 -2.65
C ARG A 69 -5.86 7.23 -2.35
N MET A 70 -5.39 8.02 -3.31
CA MET A 70 -5.50 9.47 -3.29
C MET A 70 -6.32 9.95 -4.49
N GLU A 71 -7.39 10.70 -4.22
CA GLU A 71 -8.23 11.35 -5.23
C GLU A 71 -8.32 12.84 -4.91
N GLY A 72 -7.69 13.67 -5.74
CA GLY A 72 -7.51 15.09 -5.43
C GLY A 72 -6.75 15.27 -4.11
N THR A 73 -7.39 15.86 -3.11
CA THR A 73 -6.82 16.08 -1.77
C THR A 73 -7.23 15.02 -0.75
N GLN A 74 -8.08 14.06 -1.13
CA GLN A 74 -8.57 13.03 -0.22
C GLN A 74 -7.66 11.81 -0.27
N VAL A 75 -7.24 11.34 0.90
CA VAL A 75 -6.40 10.14 1.05
C VAL A 75 -7.13 9.13 1.92
N SER A 76 -7.16 7.88 1.46
CA SER A 76 -7.75 6.75 2.18
C SER A 76 -6.82 5.55 2.15
N ALA A 77 -6.93 4.67 3.15
CA ALA A 77 -6.20 3.41 3.20
C ALA A 77 -7.10 2.31 3.76
N SER A 78 -7.18 1.18 3.07
CA SER A 78 -8.05 0.07 3.48
C SER A 78 -7.58 -1.29 2.94
N LEU A 79 -8.09 -2.36 3.53
CA LEU A 79 -7.96 -3.70 2.98
C LEU A 79 -9.00 -3.91 1.88
N GLU A 80 -8.55 -4.07 0.64
CA GLU A 80 -9.39 -4.24 -0.55
C GLU A 80 -9.30 -5.67 -1.10
N GLN A 81 -10.43 -6.15 -1.65
CA GLN A 81 -10.46 -7.34 -2.50
C GLN A 81 -10.25 -6.90 -3.95
N VAL A 82 -9.09 -7.23 -4.53
CA VAL A 82 -8.77 -6.90 -5.92
C VAL A 82 -9.06 -8.10 -6.81
N LEU A 83 -9.81 -7.87 -7.89
CA LEU A 83 -10.15 -8.91 -8.88
C LEU A 83 -9.09 -9.04 -9.97
N GLN A 84 -9.16 -10.12 -10.74
CA GLN A 84 -8.33 -10.31 -11.92
C GLN A 84 -8.48 -9.12 -12.89
N GLY A 85 -7.36 -8.61 -13.40
CA GLY A 85 -7.31 -7.39 -14.22
C GLY A 85 -7.07 -6.11 -13.42
N HIS A 86 -7.16 -6.14 -12.09
CA HIS A 86 -6.76 -5.00 -11.26
C HIS A 86 -5.22 -4.83 -11.26
N PRO A 87 -4.68 -3.59 -11.32
CA PRO A 87 -3.23 -3.34 -11.37
C PRO A 87 -2.39 -3.94 -10.22
N PHE A 88 -3.04 -4.25 -9.10
CA PHE A 88 -2.41 -4.84 -7.90
C PHE A 88 -2.66 -6.34 -7.74
N TYR A 89 -3.39 -6.98 -8.66
CA TYR A 89 -3.75 -8.38 -8.56
C TYR A 89 -2.51 -9.30 -8.62
N ASP A 90 -1.64 -9.07 -9.61
CA ASP A 90 -0.48 -9.91 -9.90
C ASP A 90 0.77 -9.59 -9.07
N LEU A 91 0.65 -8.78 -8.01
CA LEU A 91 1.75 -8.57 -7.07
C LEU A 91 2.09 -9.88 -6.35
N THR A 92 3.39 -10.20 -6.26
CA THR A 92 3.91 -11.42 -5.64
C THR A 92 5.02 -11.14 -4.65
N GLY A 93 5.19 -12.02 -3.66
CA GLY A 93 6.26 -11.88 -2.67
C GLY A 93 6.21 -10.54 -1.93
N THR A 94 7.30 -9.79 -1.99
CA THR A 94 7.47 -8.46 -1.37
C THR A 94 7.31 -7.32 -2.38
N ASP A 95 6.72 -7.58 -3.54
CA ASP A 95 6.47 -6.54 -4.54
C ASP A 95 5.44 -5.53 -4.04
N ASN A 96 5.78 -4.26 -4.20
CA ASN A 96 4.86 -3.14 -4.05
C ASN A 96 4.59 -2.52 -5.43
N ALA A 97 3.47 -1.82 -5.57
CA ALA A 97 3.20 -1.04 -6.76
C ALA A 97 2.46 0.25 -6.45
N VAL A 98 2.66 1.23 -7.32
CA VAL A 98 1.95 2.50 -7.36
C VAL A 98 1.37 2.68 -8.76
N VAL A 99 0.14 3.18 -8.85
CA VAL A 99 -0.46 3.58 -10.12
C VAL A 99 -0.69 5.08 -10.09
N LEU A 100 -0.09 5.78 -11.05
CA LEU A 100 -0.20 7.23 -11.18
C LEU A 100 -1.12 7.58 -12.35
N TYR A 101 -2.16 8.35 -12.09
CA TYR A 101 -3.07 8.88 -13.10
C TYR A 101 -2.78 10.36 -13.32
N SER A 102 -2.66 10.78 -14.57
CA SER A 102 -2.48 12.19 -14.92
C SER A 102 -3.07 12.49 -16.29
N ARG A 103 -3.09 13.77 -16.66
CA ARG A 103 -3.53 14.19 -18.00
C ARG A 103 -2.73 13.51 -19.13
N LEU A 104 -1.45 13.23 -18.90
CA LEU A 104 -0.57 12.56 -19.88
C LEU A 104 -0.71 11.03 -19.83
N TYR A 105 -1.14 10.49 -18.69
CA TYR A 105 -1.31 9.05 -18.47
C TYR A 105 -2.74 8.74 -17.98
N PRO A 106 -3.78 8.92 -18.83
CA PRO A 106 -5.17 8.71 -18.43
C PRO A 106 -5.48 7.24 -18.12
N ASN A 107 -4.74 6.30 -18.71
CA ASN A 107 -4.89 4.87 -18.47
C ASN A 107 -4.08 4.36 -17.25
N GLY A 108 -3.41 5.27 -16.54
CA GLY A 108 -2.56 4.95 -15.40
C GLY A 108 -1.17 4.47 -15.80
N MET A 109 -0.15 4.97 -15.11
CA MET A 109 1.22 4.48 -15.17
C MET A 109 1.52 3.64 -13.93
N ARG A 110 1.73 2.33 -14.12
CA ARG A 110 2.05 1.40 -13.03
C ARG A 110 3.56 1.27 -12.87
N ILE A 111 4.04 1.56 -11.67
CA ILE A 111 5.42 1.30 -11.24
C ILE A 111 5.35 0.17 -10.22
N ALA A 112 6.08 -0.92 -10.44
CA ALA A 112 6.05 -2.10 -9.58
C ALA A 112 7.45 -2.73 -9.44
N GLY A 113 7.70 -3.33 -8.28
CA GLY A 113 8.94 -4.07 -8.00
C GLY A 113 9.08 -4.36 -6.51
N ALA A 114 10.18 -5.01 -6.15
CA ALA A 114 10.48 -5.36 -4.77
C ALA A 114 10.50 -4.09 -3.89
N GLY A 115 9.57 -4.03 -2.92
CA GLY A 115 9.43 -2.87 -2.04
C GLY A 115 10.25 -2.95 -0.75
N ALA A 116 10.99 -4.04 -0.56
CA ALA A 116 11.87 -4.28 0.58
C ALA A 116 13.08 -5.11 0.14
N GLY A 117 14.25 -4.81 0.69
CA GLY A 117 15.51 -5.50 0.41
C GLY A 117 16.71 -4.60 0.68
N ALA A 118 17.74 -5.13 1.34
CA ALA A 118 18.89 -4.34 1.80
C ALA A 118 19.63 -3.66 0.64
N GLU A 119 19.91 -4.42 -0.43
CA GLU A 119 20.61 -3.90 -1.62
C GLU A 119 19.75 -2.90 -2.39
N GLN A 120 18.46 -3.18 -2.57
CA GLN A 120 17.52 -2.32 -3.29
C GLN A 120 17.34 -0.97 -2.58
N THR A 121 17.22 -1.01 -1.24
CA THR A 121 17.08 0.19 -0.41
C THR A 121 18.37 1.00 -0.39
N ALA A 122 19.53 0.34 -0.24
CA ALA A 122 20.83 1.00 -0.26
C ALA A 122 21.11 1.68 -1.60
N SER A 123 20.75 1.04 -2.72
CA SER A 123 20.93 1.62 -4.05
C SER A 123 20.09 2.89 -4.24
N GLY A 124 18.85 2.92 -3.73
CA GLY A 124 18.02 4.13 -3.76
C GLY A 124 18.66 5.28 -2.98
N LEU A 125 19.11 5.01 -1.75
CA LEU A 125 19.77 6.01 -0.91
C LEU A 125 21.07 6.55 -1.52
N ILE A 126 21.88 5.70 -2.15
CA ILE A 126 23.11 6.14 -2.85
C ILE A 126 22.76 7.05 -4.03
N ASN A 127 21.73 6.71 -4.81
CA ASN A 127 21.29 7.55 -5.92
C ASN A 127 20.86 8.94 -5.43
N ASP A 128 20.12 9.03 -4.33
CA ASP A 128 19.70 10.31 -3.76
C ASP A 128 20.89 11.15 -3.28
N ILE A 129 21.90 10.51 -2.65
CA ILE A 129 23.16 11.20 -2.27
C ILE A 129 23.85 11.76 -3.52
N LEU A 130 23.97 10.97 -4.59
CA LEU A 130 24.63 11.40 -5.83
C LEU A 130 23.90 12.56 -6.51
N GLN A 131 22.57 12.64 -6.39
CA GLN A 131 21.79 13.76 -6.93
C GLN A 131 21.89 15.03 -6.07
N SER A 132 22.32 14.92 -4.82
CA SER A 132 22.43 16.04 -3.87
C SER A 132 23.77 16.79 -3.92
N ILE A 133 24.75 16.27 -4.67
CA ILE A 133 26.10 16.84 -4.86
C ILE A 133 26.14 17.56 -6.20
#